data_AF-A0A8R1DWS9-F1
#
_entry.id   AF-A0A8R1DWS9-F1
#
_cell.length_a   1.000
_cell.length_b   1.000
_cell.length_c   1.000
_cell.angle_alpha   90.00
_cell.angle_beta   90.00
_cell.angle_gamma   90.00
#
_symmetry.space_group_name_H-M   'P 1'
#
loop_
_entity.id
_entity.type
_entity.pdbx_description
1 polymer ?
#
loop_
_entity_poly.entity_id
_entity_poly.type
_entity_poly.pdbx_seq_one_letter_code
_entity_poly.pdbx_strand_id
1 'polypeptide(L)'
;MSKRAQSSMSYKDKANLHFVEQEEPAFIKAMKAKLGYKEPAKLEDKYHDEEGPSQLDDDETDLMRMKEEDRPQVVVLDEKTDLTKEELEKELEAKKEEEGNKLIAEGKITFKKPTKRTGEEDAAKEEAEKKKKKLAPEPKVQRGLLSFGDDEEEEDL
;
A
#
# COMPACT_ATOMS: atom_id res chain seq x y z
N MET A 1 45.98 -12.74 46.35
CA MET A 1 45.08 -12.11 45.36
C MET A 1 43.77 -11.75 46.07
N SER A 2 43.47 -10.47 46.25
CA SER A 2 42.29 -10.05 47.04
C SER A 2 41.04 -9.96 46.15
N LYS A 3 39.98 -10.71 46.49
CA LYS A 3 38.68 -10.63 45.80
C LYS A 3 37.94 -9.40 46.32
N ARG A 4 37.88 -8.33 45.53
CA ARG A 4 37.10 -7.12 45.86
C ARG A 4 35.62 -7.46 45.74
N ALA A 5 34.95 -7.66 46.88
CA ALA A 5 33.51 -7.91 46.91
C ALA A 5 32.75 -6.70 46.35
N GLN A 6 31.82 -6.93 45.42
CA GLN A 6 30.95 -5.88 44.90
C GLN A 6 29.82 -5.64 45.90
N SER A 7 29.84 -4.49 46.57
CA SER A 7 28.75 -4.06 47.44
C SER A 7 27.51 -3.74 46.61
N SER A 8 26.35 -4.24 46.99
CA SER A 8 25.09 -3.96 46.30
C SER A 8 24.55 -2.58 46.69
N MET A 9 24.62 -1.63 45.75
CA MET A 9 24.09 -0.27 45.91
C MET A 9 22.62 -0.27 46.36
N SER A 10 22.26 0.65 47.28
CA SER A 10 20.88 0.78 47.76
C SER A 10 19.96 1.33 46.67
N TYR A 11 18.64 1.26 46.89
CA TYR A 11 17.65 1.80 45.96
C TYR A 11 17.82 3.32 45.74
N LYS A 12 18.17 4.08 46.79
CA LYS A 12 18.42 5.52 46.70
C LYS A 12 19.69 5.85 45.92
N ASP A 13 20.73 5.03 46.08
CA ASP A 13 21.98 5.21 45.32
C ASP A 13 21.78 4.91 43.83
N LYS A 14 20.94 3.92 43.51
CA LYS A 14 20.56 3.55 42.13
C LYS A 14 19.73 4.62 41.43
N ALA A 15 18.85 5.31 42.15
CA ALA A 15 17.99 6.35 41.58
C ALA A 15 18.76 7.57 41.05
N ASN A 16 19.97 7.81 41.56
CA ASN A 16 20.84 8.92 41.15
C ASN A 16 21.90 8.51 40.10
N LEU A 17 21.79 7.32 39.51
CA LEU A 17 22.68 6.86 38.44
C LEU A 17 22.14 7.27 37.08
N HIS A 18 22.80 8.24 36.44
CA HIS A 18 22.54 8.59 35.04
C HIS A 18 23.42 7.74 34.11
N PHE A 19 22.82 7.23 33.04
CA PHE A 19 23.58 6.62 31.95
C PHE A 19 24.30 7.72 31.17
N VAL A 20 25.61 7.56 30.97
CA VAL A 20 26.43 8.42 30.12
C VAL A 20 26.99 7.53 29.02
N GLU A 21 26.52 7.74 27.80
CA GLU A 21 27.07 7.07 26.63
C GLU A 21 28.46 7.66 26.34
N GLN A 22 29.50 6.86 26.56
CA GLN A 22 30.87 7.25 26.24
C GLN A 22 31.18 6.87 24.79
N GLU A 23 31.80 7.78 24.03
CA GLU A 23 32.27 7.47 22.68
C GLU A 23 33.21 6.26 22.68
N GLU A 24 33.09 5.41 21.66
CA GLU A 24 33.94 4.23 21.56
C GLU A 24 35.41 4.59 21.36
N PRO A 25 36.34 3.98 22.11
CA PRO A 25 37.76 4.25 21.96
C PRO A 25 38.26 3.89 20.55
N ALA A 26 39.17 4.70 20.01
CA ALA A 26 39.61 4.65 18.62
C ALA A 26 40.02 3.25 18.11
N PHE A 27 40.55 2.39 18.99
CA PHE A 27 40.86 0.99 18.67
C PHE A 27 39.61 0.17 18.28
N ILE A 28 38.51 0.28 19.04
CA ILE A 28 37.26 -0.45 18.77
C ILE A 28 36.63 0.08 17.48
N LYS A 29 36.62 1.39 17.28
CA LYS A 29 36.14 2.04 16.04
C LYS A 29 36.91 1.54 14.81
N ALA A 30 38.24 1.47 14.89
CA ALA A 30 39.08 0.92 13.83
C ALA A 30 38.87 -0.60 13.60
N MET A 31 38.59 -1.36 14.66
CA MET A 31 38.29 -2.79 14.55
C MET A 31 36.93 -3.03 13.88
N LYS A 32 35.88 -2.32 14.31
CA LYS A 32 34.55 -2.35 13.69
C LYS A 32 34.59 -2.01 12.20
N ALA A 33 35.33 -0.96 11.82
CA ALA A 33 35.51 -0.57 10.43
C ALA A 33 36.18 -1.67 9.59
N LYS A 34 37.25 -2.30 10.10
CA LYS A 34 37.95 -3.43 9.44
C LYS A 34 37.07 -4.68 9.30
N LEU A 35 36.16 -4.90 10.25
CA LEU A 35 35.23 -6.04 10.26
C LEU A 35 33.94 -5.77 9.46
N GLY A 36 33.76 -4.57 8.89
CA GLY A 36 32.54 -4.19 8.16
C GLY A 36 31.29 -4.14 9.05
N TYR A 37 31.45 -3.89 10.35
CA TYR A 37 30.35 -3.83 11.30
C TYR A 37 29.39 -2.69 10.94
N LYS A 38 28.12 -3.03 10.72
CA LYS A 38 27.01 -2.08 10.57
C LYS A 38 26.25 -2.06 11.90
N GLU A 39 26.01 -0.86 12.42
CA GLU A 39 25.14 -0.71 13.59
C GLU A 39 23.71 -1.16 13.23
N PRO A 40 23.02 -1.88 14.14
CA PRO A 40 21.63 -2.23 13.94
C PRO A 40 20.77 -0.97 13.96
N ALA A 41 19.59 -1.03 13.31
CA ALA A 41 18.63 0.07 13.30
C ALA A 41 18.35 0.55 14.74
N LYS A 42 18.56 1.84 14.98
CA LYS A 42 18.42 2.48 16.29
C LYS A 42 16.93 2.70 16.61
N LEU A 43 16.64 3.11 17.84
CA LEU A 43 15.27 3.50 18.22
C LEU A 43 14.82 4.73 17.41
N GLU A 44 15.71 5.71 17.22
CA GLU A 44 15.49 6.91 16.40
C GLU A 44 15.07 6.59 14.95
N ASP A 45 15.65 5.54 14.34
CA ASP A 45 15.31 5.12 12.97
C ASP A 45 13.83 4.66 12.83
N LYS A 46 13.13 4.42 13.94
CA LYS A 46 11.69 4.09 13.98
C LYS A 46 10.79 5.31 14.18
N TYR A 47 11.37 6.45 14.52
CA TYR A 47 10.71 7.74 14.68
C TYR A 47 10.92 8.64 13.47
N HIS A 48 11.34 8.09 12.33
CA HIS A 48 11.30 8.82 11.08
C HIS A 48 9.88 9.31 10.81
N ASP A 49 9.75 10.60 10.47
CA ASP A 49 8.57 11.21 9.88
C ASP A 49 8.33 10.67 8.44
N GLU A 50 8.21 9.34 8.31
CA GLU A 50 7.46 8.78 7.19
C GLU A 50 6.04 9.31 7.36
N GLU A 51 5.57 10.09 6.37
CA GLU A 51 4.21 10.62 6.34
C GLU A 51 3.24 9.43 6.37
N GLY A 52 2.83 9.05 7.58
CA GLY A 52 1.81 8.04 7.82
C GLY A 52 0.59 8.43 6.98
N PRO A 53 0.00 7.48 6.23
CA PRO A 53 -0.76 7.78 5.02
C PRO A 53 -1.78 8.88 5.27
N SER A 54 -1.52 10.08 4.71
CA SER A 54 -2.25 11.32 4.99
C SER A 54 -3.73 11.26 4.59
N GLN A 55 -4.11 10.18 3.92
CA GLN A 55 -5.46 9.75 3.57
C GLN A 55 -6.21 9.07 4.74
N LEU A 56 -5.60 8.90 5.91
CA LEU A 56 -6.27 8.33 7.08
C LEU A 56 -7.10 9.34 7.88
N ASP A 57 -6.64 10.61 7.92
CA ASP A 57 -7.14 11.69 8.78
C ASP A 57 -8.13 12.64 8.06
N ASP A 58 -8.57 12.27 6.85
CA ASP A 58 -9.63 12.96 6.12
C ASP A 58 -10.99 12.33 6.46
N ASP A 59 -11.84 13.07 7.18
CA ASP A 59 -13.19 12.63 7.61
C ASP A 59 -14.05 12.11 6.45
N GLU A 60 -13.89 12.66 5.23
CA GLU A 60 -14.60 12.18 4.03
C GLU A 60 -14.21 10.73 3.70
N THR A 61 -12.92 10.40 3.84
CA THR A 61 -12.42 9.04 3.59
C THR A 61 -12.82 8.04 4.67
N ASP A 62 -13.06 8.47 5.92
CA ASP A 62 -13.52 7.57 6.99
C ASP A 62 -14.99 7.19 6.78
N LEU A 63 -15.86 8.17 6.48
CA LEU A 63 -17.27 7.92 6.11
C LEU A 63 -17.40 7.00 4.88
N MET A 64 -16.51 7.15 3.90
CA MET A 64 -16.44 6.30 2.70
C MET A 64 -15.89 4.90 2.97
N ARG A 65 -15.10 4.71 4.05
CA ARG A 65 -14.61 3.41 4.51
C ARG A 65 -15.60 2.68 5.41
N MET A 66 -16.46 3.41 6.14
CA MET A 66 -17.57 2.83 6.89
C MET A 66 -18.59 2.17 5.95
N LYS A 67 -19.15 1.04 6.39
CA LYS A 67 -20.30 0.42 5.72
C LYS A 67 -21.49 1.35 5.80
N GLU A 68 -22.38 1.24 4.82
CA GLU A 68 -23.57 2.08 4.75
C GLU A 68 -24.52 1.90 5.95
N GLU A 69 -24.56 0.71 6.57
CA GLU A 69 -25.34 0.47 7.79
C GLU A 69 -24.70 1.05 9.07
N ASP A 70 -23.38 1.28 9.06
CA ASP A 70 -22.62 1.81 10.20
C ASP A 70 -22.53 3.35 10.19
N ARG A 71 -22.95 4.01 9.10
CA ARG A 71 -22.96 5.47 8.96
C ARG A 71 -24.04 6.14 9.82
N PRO A 72 -23.83 7.39 10.28
CA PRO A 72 -24.84 8.13 11.05
C PRO A 72 -26.11 8.41 10.24
N GLN A 73 -27.27 8.28 10.89
CA GLN A 73 -28.57 8.58 10.28
C GLN A 73 -28.73 10.10 10.05
N VAL A 74 -28.69 10.53 8.79
CA VAL A 74 -29.02 11.92 8.40
C VAL A 74 -30.54 12.14 8.48
N VAL A 75 -30.96 13.26 9.08
CA VAL A 75 -32.37 13.66 9.20
C VAL A 75 -32.53 15.05 8.61
N VAL A 76 -33.49 15.20 7.68
CA VAL A 76 -33.90 16.48 7.10
C VAL A 76 -34.76 17.21 8.13
N LEU A 77 -34.39 18.45 8.47
CA LEU A 77 -35.15 19.30 9.41
C LEU A 77 -35.97 20.35 8.66
N ASP A 78 -35.40 20.98 7.64
CA ASP A 78 -36.00 22.06 6.86
C ASP A 78 -35.95 21.76 5.35
N GLU A 79 -37.09 21.41 4.74
CA GLU A 79 -37.25 21.06 3.31
C GLU A 79 -36.81 22.15 2.29
N LYS A 80 -36.41 23.34 2.77
CA LYS A 80 -35.97 24.47 1.93
C LYS A 80 -34.46 24.69 1.95
N THR A 81 -33.75 24.11 2.91
CA THR A 81 -32.31 24.28 3.11
C THR A 81 -31.58 22.95 3.06
N ASP A 82 -32.24 21.88 3.49
CA ASP A 82 -31.68 20.56 3.64
C ASP A 82 -32.02 19.73 2.40
N LEU A 83 -31.01 19.10 1.79
CA LEU A 83 -31.19 18.21 0.64
C LEU A 83 -31.89 16.92 1.06
N THR A 84 -32.86 16.47 0.27
CA THR A 84 -33.42 15.12 0.45
C THR A 84 -32.44 14.06 -0.04
N LYS A 85 -32.61 12.81 0.42
CA LYS A 85 -31.73 11.68 0.04
C LYS A 85 -31.58 11.54 -1.47
N GLU A 86 -32.68 11.63 -2.21
CA GLU A 86 -32.67 11.48 -3.67
C GLU A 86 -31.92 12.62 -4.38
N GLU A 87 -31.95 13.84 -3.83
CA GLU A 87 -31.23 14.99 -4.40
C GLU A 87 -29.73 14.86 -4.14
N LEU A 88 -29.36 14.48 -2.91
CA LEU A 88 -27.98 14.20 -2.52
C LEU A 88 -27.36 13.06 -3.34
N GLU A 89 -28.11 11.98 -3.60
CA GLU A 89 -27.66 10.89 -4.47
C GLU A 89 -27.43 11.37 -5.92
N LYS A 90 -28.34 12.19 -6.47
CA LYS A 90 -28.21 12.78 -7.82
C LYS A 90 -26.99 13.71 -7.92
N GLU A 91 -26.74 14.56 -6.93
CA GLU A 91 -25.55 15.42 -6.89
C GLU A 91 -24.25 14.62 -6.77
N LEU A 92 -24.23 13.57 -5.94
CA LEU A 92 -23.07 12.68 -5.81
C LEU A 92 -22.78 11.90 -7.10
N GLU A 93 -23.80 11.46 -7.83
CA GLU A 93 -23.62 10.81 -9.14
C GLU A 93 -23.05 11.80 -10.16
N ALA A 94 -23.63 13.01 -10.25
CA ALA A 94 -23.15 14.06 -11.15
C ALA A 94 -21.69 14.48 -10.85
N LYS A 95 -21.31 14.62 -9.56
CA LYS A 95 -19.93 14.92 -9.15
C LYS A 95 -18.96 13.81 -9.60
N LYS A 96 -19.32 12.53 -9.44
CA LYS A 96 -18.51 11.39 -9.91
C LYS A 96 -18.38 11.35 -11.44
N GLU A 97 -19.44 11.66 -12.18
CA GLU A 97 -19.40 11.75 -13.64
C GLU A 97 -18.49 12.90 -14.10
N GLU A 98 -18.58 14.06 -13.47
CA GLU A 98 -17.67 15.18 -13.72
C GLU A 98 -16.20 14.83 -13.42
N GLU A 99 -15.92 14.22 -12.28
CA GLU A 99 -14.58 13.77 -11.91
C GLU A 99 -14.05 12.70 -12.88
N GLY A 100 -14.90 11.75 -13.28
CA GLY A 100 -14.60 10.79 -14.33
C GLY A 100 -14.25 11.45 -15.66
N ASN A 101 -15.05 12.44 -16.10
CA ASN A 101 -14.80 13.20 -17.32
C ASN A 101 -13.52 14.04 -17.25
N LYS A 102 -13.22 14.65 -16.09
CA LYS A 102 -11.94 15.36 -15.84
C LYS A 102 -10.75 14.41 -15.92
N LEU A 103 -10.83 13.23 -15.29
CA LEU A 103 -9.80 12.19 -15.35
C LEU A 103 -9.60 11.64 -16.77
N ILE A 104 -10.68 11.46 -17.55
CA ILE A 104 -10.61 11.06 -18.96
C ILE A 104 -9.91 12.14 -19.80
N ALA A 105 -10.24 13.42 -19.59
CA ALA A 105 -9.60 14.54 -20.28
C ALA A 105 -8.10 14.68 -19.93
N GLU A 106 -7.71 14.36 -18.69
CA GLU A 106 -6.30 14.25 -18.26
C GLU A 106 -5.60 12.96 -18.74
N GLY A 107 -6.30 12.06 -19.44
CA GLY A 107 -5.76 10.78 -19.92
C GLY A 107 -5.60 9.70 -18.84
N LYS A 108 -6.10 9.93 -17.62
CA LYS A 108 -6.00 9.04 -16.45
C LYS A 108 -7.18 8.06 -16.37
N ILE A 109 -7.38 7.28 -17.42
CA ILE A 109 -8.49 6.32 -17.50
C ILE A 109 -8.24 5.11 -16.58
N THR A 110 -9.10 4.91 -15.58
CA THR A 110 -9.04 3.75 -14.67
C THR A 110 -10.16 2.73 -15.01
N PHE A 111 -9.78 1.50 -15.34
CA PHE A 111 -10.74 0.43 -15.60
C PHE A 111 -11.13 -0.26 -14.29
N LYS A 112 -12.41 -0.16 -13.90
CA LYS A 112 -12.97 -1.00 -12.82
C LYS A 112 -12.94 -2.46 -13.24
N LYS A 113 -12.34 -3.33 -12.42
CA LYS A 113 -12.28 -4.77 -12.66
C LYS A 113 -13.72 -5.34 -12.69
N PRO A 114 -14.09 -6.16 -13.69
CA PRO A 114 -15.43 -6.73 -13.74
C PRO A 114 -15.67 -7.62 -12.52
N THR A 115 -16.79 -7.40 -11.83
CA THR A 115 -17.27 -8.31 -10.79
C THR A 115 -17.62 -9.65 -11.41
N LYS A 116 -16.87 -10.70 -11.04
CA LYS A 116 -17.20 -12.07 -11.45
C LYS A 116 -18.62 -12.38 -10.97
N ARG A 117 -19.52 -12.73 -11.90
CA ARG A 117 -20.79 -13.37 -11.55
C ARG A 117 -20.44 -14.67 -10.82
N THR A 118 -20.98 -14.87 -9.62
CA THR A 118 -20.80 -16.10 -8.83
C THR A 118 -21.64 -17.23 -9.44
N GLY A 119 -21.16 -17.76 -10.57
CA GLY A 119 -21.46 -19.13 -10.96
C GLY A 119 -20.51 -20.08 -10.22
N GLU A 120 -21.00 -21.27 -9.89
CA GLU A 120 -20.25 -22.34 -9.23
C GLU A 120 -18.95 -22.74 -9.97
N GLU A 121 -18.02 -23.34 -9.23
CA GLU A 121 -16.87 -24.12 -9.73
C GLU A 121 -15.75 -23.41 -10.52
N ASP A 122 -14.95 -22.53 -9.89
CA ASP A 122 -13.47 -22.61 -9.97
C ASP A 122 -12.79 -21.76 -8.87
N ALA A 123 -12.83 -22.25 -7.63
CA ALA A 123 -12.17 -21.66 -6.46
C ALA A 123 -11.00 -22.53 -5.94
N ALA A 124 -10.37 -23.32 -6.83
CA ALA A 124 -9.42 -24.37 -6.45
C ALA A 124 -8.20 -24.51 -7.38
N LYS A 125 -7.65 -23.40 -7.89
CA LYS A 125 -6.35 -23.38 -8.61
C LYS A 125 -5.49 -22.14 -8.32
N GLU A 126 -5.29 -21.83 -7.04
CA GLU A 126 -4.30 -20.83 -6.62
C GLU A 126 -3.39 -21.29 -5.45
N GLU A 127 -3.12 -22.61 -5.36
CA GLU A 127 -1.90 -23.09 -4.70
C GLU A 127 -1.43 -24.44 -5.27
N ALA A 128 -0.12 -24.69 -5.19
CA ALA A 128 0.59 -25.89 -5.65
C ALA A 128 0.45 -26.28 -7.14
N GLU A 129 1.48 -26.01 -7.95
CA GLU A 129 2.41 -27.05 -8.42
C GLU A 129 3.57 -26.53 -9.32
N LYS A 130 4.62 -27.36 -9.46
CA LYS A 130 5.66 -27.34 -10.51
C LYS A 130 6.77 -26.25 -10.44
N LYS A 131 7.57 -26.35 -9.38
CA LYS A 131 9.05 -26.27 -9.56
C LYS A 131 9.52 -27.46 -10.43
N LYS A 132 10.00 -27.24 -11.67
CA LYS A 132 11.17 -27.94 -12.30
C LYS A 132 11.34 -27.68 -13.80
N LYS A 133 12.60 -27.42 -14.19
CA LYS A 133 13.20 -27.50 -15.56
C LYS A 133 12.69 -26.46 -16.58
N LYS A 134 13.49 -25.91 -17.51
CA LYS A 134 14.93 -25.68 -17.76
C LYS A 134 15.00 -25.28 -19.25
N LEU A 135 15.78 -24.24 -19.58
CA LEU A 135 16.32 -23.92 -20.93
C LEU A 135 15.33 -23.33 -21.98
N ALA A 136 15.61 -22.09 -22.39
CA ALA A 136 15.25 -21.45 -23.67
C ALA A 136 16.41 -21.66 -24.69
N PRO A 137 16.35 -21.29 -26.00
CA PRO A 137 15.41 -20.45 -26.76
C PRO A 137 14.47 -21.30 -27.67
N GLU A 138 13.72 -20.84 -28.69
CA GLU A 138 13.69 -19.59 -29.50
C GLU A 138 12.24 -19.18 -29.90
N PRO A 139 11.96 -17.89 -30.17
CA PRO A 139 10.66 -17.48 -30.70
C PRO A 139 10.60 -17.51 -32.24
N LYS A 140 9.87 -18.49 -32.80
CA LYS A 140 9.44 -18.45 -34.21
C LYS A 140 8.23 -17.52 -34.33
N VAL A 141 8.37 -16.40 -35.02
CA VAL A 141 7.26 -15.47 -35.29
C VAL A 141 6.22 -16.15 -36.18
N GLN A 142 5.03 -16.39 -35.65
CA GLN A 142 3.90 -16.90 -36.42
C GLN A 142 3.27 -15.73 -37.20
N ARG A 143 3.51 -15.70 -38.52
CA ARG A 143 2.81 -14.80 -39.44
C ARG A 143 1.33 -15.21 -39.53
N GLY A 144 0.43 -14.24 -39.37
CA GLY A 144 -1.02 -14.47 -39.36
C GLY A 144 -1.63 -14.56 -37.96
N LEU A 145 -1.54 -13.48 -37.17
CA LEU A 145 -2.26 -13.36 -35.89
C LEU A 145 -3.68 -12.80 -36.05
N LEU A 146 -4.03 -12.35 -37.26
CA LEU A 146 -5.36 -11.91 -37.68
C LEU A 146 -5.57 -12.42 -39.11
N SER A 147 -6.32 -13.50 -39.29
CA SER A 147 -6.91 -13.87 -40.58
C SER A 147 -8.34 -13.35 -40.62
N PHE A 148 -8.50 -12.03 -40.72
CA PHE A 148 -9.71 -11.52 -41.34
C PHE A 148 -9.65 -11.94 -42.81
N GLY A 149 -10.71 -12.59 -43.28
CA GLY A 149 -10.81 -13.00 -44.68
C GLY A 149 -10.94 -11.76 -45.53
N ASP A 150 -9.85 -11.41 -46.23
CA ASP A 150 -9.83 -10.44 -47.29
C ASP A 150 -10.16 -11.20 -48.59
N ASP A 151 -11.43 -11.55 -48.71
CA ASP A 151 -12.08 -12.12 -49.89
C ASP A 151 -12.98 -11.03 -50.44
N GLU A 152 -12.44 -10.13 -51.28
CA GLU A 152 -13.15 -9.35 -52.31
C GLU A 152 -12.20 -8.42 -53.11
N GLU A 153 -12.09 -8.71 -54.42
CA GLU A 153 -12.03 -7.76 -55.56
C GLU A 153 -10.94 -6.65 -55.68
N GLU A 154 -9.95 -6.89 -56.57
CA GLU A 154 -9.41 -5.99 -57.65
C GLU A 154 -8.28 -6.80 -58.34
N GLU A 155 -8.47 -7.40 -59.52
CA GLU A 155 -8.61 -6.84 -60.88
C GLU A 155 -7.34 -6.10 -61.40
N ASP A 156 -6.98 -6.43 -62.65
CA ASP A 156 -5.90 -5.88 -63.51
C ASP A 156 -4.40 -6.32 -63.36
N LEU A 157 -3.91 -6.84 -64.51
CA LEU A 157 -2.52 -7.12 -64.99
C LEU A 157 -1.77 -8.38 -64.52
#